data_AF-A0A8H4V9H2-F1
#
_entry.id   AF-A0A8H4V9H2-F1
#
_cell.length_a   1.000
_cell.length_b   1.000
_cell.length_c   1.000
_cell.angle_alpha   90.00
_cell.angle_beta   90.00
_cell.angle_gamma   90.00
#
_symmetry.space_group_name_H-M   'P 1'
#
loop_
_entity.id
_entity.type
_entity.pdbx_description
1 polymer ?
#
loop_
_entity_poly.entity_id
_entity_poly.type
_entity_poly.pdbx_seq_one_letter_code
_entity_poly.pdbx_strand_id
1 'polypeptide(L)'
;MPWRDAPRVDFDWEPQYRWPFWKVGMDEDDLFGQLHQRLNTTPLFIQDQDAFYQDVNEMASFAAKKQEFLARLEERKKQRLGELVEAPGKMAADVFLNRNTDENHRFYLFRLVRYATLDTIIALLASYLPPEENGNQPSLGCPCPEQELPSQEPDSNGIKPSTSIDHSGRGPDTSPSTERTTERQPVDDLE
;
A
#
# COMPACT_ATOMS: atom_id res chain seq x y z
N MET A 1 11.71 -2.09 2.32
CA MET A 1 12.17 -0.76 1.87
C MET A 1 10.94 0.12 1.84
N PRO A 2 10.98 1.29 2.52
CA PRO A 2 9.89 2.24 2.46
C PRO A 2 9.62 2.61 1.00
N TRP A 3 8.41 3.07 0.73
CA TRP A 3 8.08 3.83 -0.47
C TRP A 3 9.26 4.80 -0.73
N ARG A 4 10.04 4.56 -1.79
CA ARG A 4 11.25 5.36 -2.05
C ARG A 4 10.89 6.84 -2.19
N ASP A 5 9.66 7.08 -2.66
CA ASP A 5 8.95 8.35 -2.64
C ASP A 5 7.51 8.08 -2.19
N ALA A 6 6.90 9.06 -1.52
CA ALA A 6 5.46 9.06 -1.28
C ALA A 6 4.72 8.74 -2.58
N PRO A 7 3.67 7.88 -2.57
CA PRO A 7 2.91 7.66 -3.78
C PRO A 7 2.35 8.98 -4.28
N ARG A 8 2.58 9.24 -5.56
CA ARG A 8 1.96 10.35 -6.27
C ARG A 8 0.55 9.90 -6.63
N VAL A 9 -0.33 10.01 -5.65
CA VAL A 9 -1.74 9.70 -5.82
C VAL A 9 -2.40 10.84 -6.53
N ASP A 10 -3.08 10.53 -7.62
CA ASP A 10 -3.97 11.47 -8.26
C ASP A 10 -5.36 11.26 -7.66
N PHE A 11 -5.72 12.10 -6.69
CA PHE A 11 -6.96 11.96 -5.93
C PHE A 11 -8.22 12.08 -6.81
N ASP A 12 -8.13 12.67 -8.01
CA ASP A 12 -9.24 12.74 -8.96
C ASP A 12 -9.49 11.37 -9.62
N TRP A 13 -8.44 10.58 -9.83
CA TRP A 13 -8.51 9.26 -10.48
C TRP A 13 -8.45 8.08 -9.49
N GLU A 14 -8.06 8.33 -8.24
CA GLU A 14 -7.92 7.33 -7.17
C GLU A 14 -8.80 7.67 -5.94
N PRO A 15 -10.13 7.59 -6.08
CA PRO A 15 -11.06 8.02 -5.04
C PRO A 15 -10.95 7.21 -3.74
N GLN A 16 -10.39 6.00 -3.77
CA GLN A 16 -10.15 5.16 -2.59
C GLN A 16 -9.17 5.77 -1.59
N TYR A 17 -8.36 6.75 -2.01
CA TYR A 17 -7.42 7.46 -1.16
C TYR A 17 -7.93 8.84 -0.72
N ARG A 18 -9.14 9.25 -1.14
CA ARG A 18 -9.80 10.43 -0.60
C ARG A 18 -10.03 10.23 0.89
N TRP A 19 -9.68 11.24 1.66
CA TRP A 19 -9.81 11.23 3.11
C TRP A 19 -10.35 12.60 3.57
N PRO A 20 -11.00 12.69 4.73
CA PRO A 20 -11.69 13.91 5.15
C PRO A 20 -10.72 14.99 5.69
N PHE A 21 -9.69 15.36 4.91
CA PHE A 21 -8.63 16.31 5.27
C PHE A 21 -9.18 17.65 5.76
N TRP A 22 -10.24 18.15 5.13
CA TRP A 22 -10.90 19.41 5.46
C TRP A 22 -11.47 19.44 6.88
N LYS A 23 -11.84 18.28 7.45
CA LYS A 23 -12.39 18.20 8.81
C LYS A 23 -11.33 18.44 9.88
N VAL A 24 -10.06 18.18 9.57
CA VAL A 24 -8.94 18.28 10.50
C VAL A 24 -7.98 19.42 10.17
N GLY A 25 -8.34 20.26 9.18
CA GLY A 25 -7.54 21.42 8.78
C GLY A 25 -6.20 21.05 8.16
N MET A 26 -6.14 19.93 7.44
CA MET A 26 -4.98 19.48 6.66
C MET A 26 -5.25 19.62 5.18
N ASP A 27 -4.21 19.52 4.36
CA ASP A 27 -4.35 19.45 2.90
C ASP A 27 -4.48 18.01 2.44
N GLU A 28 -5.10 17.79 1.28
CA GLU A 28 -5.32 16.44 0.76
C GLU A 28 -4.03 15.65 0.56
N ASP A 29 -2.99 16.34 0.06
CA ASP A 29 -1.64 15.80 -0.17
C ASP A 29 -0.91 15.41 1.13
N ASP A 30 -1.36 15.89 2.30
CA ASP A 30 -0.70 15.58 3.57
C ASP A 30 -0.74 14.09 3.92
N LEU A 31 -1.70 13.32 3.38
CA LEU A 31 -1.83 11.88 3.62
C LEU A 31 -0.54 11.12 3.28
N PHE A 32 -0.05 11.32 2.06
CA PHE A 32 1.19 10.70 1.58
C PHE A 32 2.40 11.62 1.76
N GLY A 33 2.20 12.90 2.05
CA GLY A 33 3.23 13.84 2.47
C GLY A 33 3.55 13.74 3.96
N GLN A 34 3.13 14.76 4.72
CA GLN A 34 3.55 14.95 6.11
C GLN A 34 3.12 13.81 7.03
N LEU A 35 1.88 13.31 6.91
CA LEU A 35 1.37 12.25 7.76
C LEU A 35 2.16 10.96 7.56
N HIS A 36 2.38 10.55 6.31
CA HIS A 36 3.19 9.39 6.00
C HIS A 36 4.60 9.51 6.58
N GLN A 37 5.30 10.63 6.32
CA GLN A 37 6.67 10.82 6.80
C GLN A 37 6.77 10.79 8.33
N ARG A 38 5.83 11.42 9.05
CA ARG A 38 5.92 11.54 10.51
C ARG A 38 5.37 10.34 11.26
N LEU A 39 4.33 9.70 10.74
CA LEU A 39 3.55 8.70 11.47
C LEU A 39 3.67 7.29 10.89
N ASN A 40 4.06 7.15 9.62
CA ASN A 40 4.22 5.86 8.94
C ASN A 40 5.69 5.51 8.64
N THR A 41 6.65 6.29 9.15
CA THR A 41 8.07 5.96 9.08
C THR A 41 8.70 5.93 10.47
N THR A 42 9.60 4.99 10.68
CA THR A 42 10.33 4.84 11.94
C THR A 42 11.72 4.25 11.66
N PRO A 43 12.76 4.63 12.41
CA PRO A 43 14.04 3.93 12.34
C PRO A 43 13.88 2.51 12.90
N LEU A 44 14.38 1.53 12.14
CA LEU A 44 14.51 0.14 12.60
C LEU A 44 15.99 -0.19 12.78
N PHE A 45 16.29 -1.04 13.77
CA PHE A 45 17.64 -1.58 13.94
C PHE A 45 17.97 -2.52 12.78
N ILE A 46 19.17 -2.37 12.22
CA ILE A 46 19.64 -3.18 11.09
C ILE A 46 20.08 -4.58 11.57
N GLN A 47 20.61 -4.65 12.79
CA GLN A 47 21.21 -5.84 13.38
C GLN A 47 20.85 -5.94 14.86
N ASP A 48 20.92 -7.15 15.42
CA ASP A 48 20.99 -7.35 16.86
C ASP A 48 22.35 -6.89 17.43
N GLN A 49 22.43 -6.87 18.77
CA GLN A 49 23.59 -6.37 19.50
C GLN A 49 24.86 -7.17 19.22
N ASP A 50 24.78 -8.50 19.14
CA ASP A 50 25.94 -9.37 18.98
C ASP A 50 26.50 -9.26 17.56
N ALA A 51 25.62 -9.22 16.55
CA ALA A 51 26.01 -9.00 15.17
C ALA A 51 26.66 -7.62 14.96
N PHE A 52 26.14 -6.57 15.61
CA PHE A 52 26.75 -5.24 15.56
C PHE A 52 28.11 -5.22 16.27
N TYR A 53 28.22 -5.83 17.44
CA TYR A 53 29.49 -5.96 18.16
C TYR A 53 30.55 -6.66 17.29
N GLN A 54 30.16 -7.73 16.59
CA GLN A 54 31.07 -8.45 15.71
C GLN A 54 31.55 -7.58 14.54
N ASP A 55 30.65 -6.85 13.87
CA ASP A 55 31.04 -5.93 12.79
C ASP A 55 31.98 -4.82 13.33
N VAL A 56 31.72 -4.29 14.53
CA VAL A 56 32.61 -3.31 15.18
C VAL A 56 33.99 -3.88 15.45
N ASN A 57 34.07 -5.07 16.06
CA ASN A 57 35.33 -5.71 16.40
C ASN A 57 36.14 -6.05 15.14
N GLU A 58 35.48 -6.58 14.11
CA GLU A 58 36.09 -6.88 12.83
C GLU A 58 36.64 -5.61 12.16
N MET A 59 35.83 -4.55 12.03
CA MET A 59 36.28 -3.31 11.38
C MET A 59 37.39 -2.61 12.18
N ALA A 60 37.37 -2.69 13.51
CA ALA A 60 38.43 -2.15 14.36
C ALA A 60 39.76 -2.88 14.15
N SER A 61 39.74 -4.19 13.93
CA SER A 61 40.96 -4.98 13.70
C SER A 61 41.72 -4.61 12.41
N PHE A 62 41.01 -4.05 11.42
CA PHE A 62 41.57 -3.66 10.13
C PHE A 62 41.88 -2.17 10.01
N ALA A 63 41.48 -1.34 10.98
CA ALA A 63 41.61 0.11 10.89
C ALA A 63 42.81 0.62 11.68
N ALA A 64 43.67 1.43 11.06
CA ALA A 64 44.80 2.05 11.75
C ALA A 64 44.43 3.36 12.46
N LYS A 65 43.32 4.00 12.04
CA LYS A 65 42.87 5.31 12.55
C LYS A 65 41.35 5.35 12.69
N LYS A 66 40.86 6.20 13.60
CA LYS A 66 39.42 6.41 13.83
C LYS A 66 38.63 6.74 12.56
N GLN A 67 39.17 7.57 11.67
CA GLN A 67 38.48 7.95 10.44
C GLN A 67 38.31 6.76 9.48
N GLU A 68 39.34 5.92 9.36
CA GLU A 68 39.28 4.70 8.55
C GLU A 68 38.27 3.69 9.14
N PHE A 69 38.28 3.54 10.48
CA PHE A 69 37.31 2.71 11.19
C PHE A 69 35.85 3.13 10.91
N LEU A 70 35.56 4.44 11.03
CA LEU A 70 34.21 4.96 10.76
C LEU A 70 33.80 4.79 9.29
N ALA A 71 34.72 5.04 8.35
CA ALA A 71 34.44 4.83 6.92
C ALA A 71 34.13 3.36 6.61
N ARG A 72 34.87 2.42 7.22
CA ARG A 72 34.62 0.97 7.10
C ARG A 72 33.27 0.57 7.70
N LEU A 73 32.90 1.11 8.86
CA LEU A 73 31.58 0.87 9.47
C LEU A 73 30.44 1.43 8.63
N GLU A 74 30.60 2.61 8.04
CA GLU A 74 29.61 3.18 7.12
C GLU A 74 29.42 2.28 5.89
N GLU A 75 30.50 1.76 5.33
CA GLU A 75 30.44 0.82 4.22
C GLU A 75 29.76 -0.49 4.63
N ARG A 76 30.09 -1.01 5.81
CA ARG A 76 29.44 -2.21 6.35
C ARG A 76 27.94 -1.99 6.56
N LYS A 77 27.54 -0.83 7.08
CA LYS A 77 26.12 -0.43 7.20
C LYS A 77 25.41 -0.47 5.84
N LYS A 78 26.02 0.06 4.78
CA LYS A 78 25.44 0.02 3.42
C LYS A 78 25.28 -1.41 2.92
N GLN A 79 26.28 -2.26 3.14
CA GLN A 79 26.21 -3.68 2.78
C GLN A 79 25.06 -4.39 3.50
N ARG A 80 24.92 -4.21 4.83
CA ARG A 80 23.82 -4.79 5.61
C ARG A 80 22.45 -4.32 5.14
N LEU A 81 22.32 -3.04 4.81
CA LEU A 81 21.08 -2.52 4.21
C LEU A 81 20.81 -3.18 2.86
N GLY A 82 21.83 -3.38 2.01
CA GLY A 82 21.70 -4.14 0.76
C GLY A 82 21.24 -5.58 0.97
N GLU A 83 21.87 -6.29 1.92
CA GLU A 83 21.49 -7.66 2.31
C GLU A 83 20.01 -7.74 2.71
N LEU A 84 19.53 -6.81 3.55
CA LEU A 84 18.13 -6.76 3.99
C LEU A 84 17.15 -6.47 2.84
N VAL A 85 17.55 -5.66 1.87
CA VAL A 85 16.72 -5.33 0.69
C VAL A 85 16.59 -6.52 -0.23
N GLU A 86 17.68 -7.26 -0.42
CA GLU A 86 17.75 -8.40 -1.33
C GLU A 86 17.14 -9.68 -0.73
N ALA A 87 17.15 -9.82 0.60
CA ALA A 87 16.73 -11.04 1.28
C ALA A 87 15.31 -11.50 0.90
N PRO A 88 14.26 -10.65 0.86
CA PRO A 88 12.93 -11.07 0.43
C PRO A 88 12.90 -11.61 -1.01
N GLY A 89 13.65 -10.98 -1.92
CA GLY A 89 13.72 -11.42 -3.32
C GLY A 89 14.38 -12.80 -3.46
N LYS A 90 15.45 -13.05 -2.70
CA LYS A 90 16.12 -14.36 -2.65
C LYS A 90 15.19 -15.42 -2.08
N MET A 91 14.51 -15.13 -0.96
CA MET A 91 13.52 -16.04 -0.36
C MET A 91 12.39 -16.35 -1.34
N ALA A 92 11.88 -15.36 -2.06
CA ALA A 92 10.83 -15.57 -3.05
C ALA A 92 11.30 -16.50 -4.17
N ALA A 93 12.50 -16.29 -4.73
CA ALA A 93 13.06 -17.16 -5.76
C ALA A 93 13.12 -18.64 -5.30
N ASP A 94 13.57 -18.89 -4.08
CA ASP A 94 13.64 -20.23 -3.50
C ASP A 94 12.24 -20.84 -3.31
N VAL A 95 11.29 -20.08 -2.77
CA VAL A 95 9.89 -20.50 -2.56
C VAL A 95 9.17 -20.77 -3.88
N PHE A 96 9.45 -20.00 -4.93
CA PHE A 96 8.89 -20.22 -6.25
C PHE A 96 9.32 -21.55 -6.87
N LEU A 97 10.60 -21.90 -6.71
CA LEU A 97 11.16 -23.16 -7.18
C LEU A 97 10.64 -24.35 -6.36
N ASN A 98 10.30 -24.12 -5.09
CA ASN A 98 9.68 -25.13 -4.23
C ASN A 98 8.15 -25.21 -4.44
N ARG A 99 7.72 -26.21 -5.23
CA ARG A 99 6.29 -26.46 -5.53
C ARG A 99 5.44 -26.86 -4.31
N ASN A 100 6.05 -27.21 -3.19
CA ASN A 100 5.34 -27.66 -1.99
C ASN A 100 5.03 -26.52 -1.00
N THR A 101 5.35 -25.27 -1.34
CA THR A 101 5.04 -24.14 -0.46
C THR A 101 3.56 -23.82 -0.52
N ASP A 102 2.93 -23.77 0.66
CA ASP A 102 1.53 -23.39 0.84
C ASP A 102 1.18 -22.03 0.20
N GLU A 103 -0.03 -21.91 -0.35
CA GLU A 103 -0.46 -20.74 -1.13
C GLU A 103 -0.52 -19.46 -0.29
N ASN A 104 -0.89 -19.54 0.99
CA ASN A 104 -0.97 -18.37 1.87
C ASN A 104 0.44 -17.80 2.11
N HIS A 105 1.41 -18.66 2.41
CA HIS A 105 2.81 -18.26 2.58
C HIS A 105 3.35 -17.57 1.32
N ARG A 106 3.06 -18.12 0.15
CA ARG A 106 3.44 -17.51 -1.14
C ARG A 106 2.82 -16.12 -1.28
N PHE A 107 1.52 -15.99 -1.04
CA PHE A 107 0.81 -14.72 -1.14
C PHE A 107 1.43 -13.63 -0.24
N TYR A 108 1.69 -13.93 1.03
CA TYR A 108 2.29 -12.96 1.94
C TYR A 108 3.75 -12.68 1.65
N LEU A 109 4.51 -13.66 1.14
CA LEU A 109 5.89 -13.44 0.68
C LEU A 109 5.94 -12.51 -0.53
N PHE A 110 5.01 -12.63 -1.49
CA PHE A 110 4.88 -11.66 -2.58
C PHE A 110 4.57 -10.26 -2.08
N ARG A 111 3.65 -10.13 -1.12
CA ARG A 111 3.35 -8.82 -0.51
C ARG A 111 4.59 -8.25 0.18
N LEU A 112 5.38 -9.08 0.86
CA LEU A 112 6.64 -8.66 1.47
C LEU A 112 7.64 -8.14 0.42
N VAL A 113 7.84 -8.86 -0.69
CA VAL A 113 8.74 -8.42 -1.78
C VAL A 113 8.24 -7.10 -2.41
N ARG A 114 6.92 -6.94 -2.54
CA ARG A 114 6.28 -5.79 -3.19
C ARG A 114 6.31 -4.53 -2.32
N TYR A 115 5.95 -4.64 -1.04
CA TYR A 115 5.68 -3.50 -0.16
C TYR A 115 6.69 -3.36 0.97
N ALA A 116 7.23 -4.48 1.47
CA ALA A 116 8.27 -4.51 2.50
C ALA A 116 8.00 -3.57 3.70
N THR A 117 6.74 -3.57 4.17
CA THR A 117 6.25 -2.85 5.35
C THR A 117 6.20 -3.79 6.55
N LEU A 118 6.11 -3.21 7.76
CA LEU A 118 5.91 -4.01 8.98
C LEU A 118 4.70 -4.92 8.86
N ASP A 119 3.58 -4.43 8.34
CA ASP A 119 2.36 -5.23 8.14
C ASP A 119 2.60 -6.46 7.26
N THR A 120 3.40 -6.33 6.19
CA THR A 120 3.71 -7.48 5.34
C THR A 120 4.65 -8.48 5.99
N ILE A 121 5.54 -8.04 6.89
CA ILE A 121 6.39 -8.92 7.69
C ILE A 121 5.51 -9.69 8.68
N ILE A 122 4.66 -8.98 9.43
CA ILE A 122 3.76 -9.59 10.41
C ILE A 122 2.79 -10.55 9.74
N ALA A 123 2.21 -10.19 8.59
CA ALA A 123 1.31 -11.07 7.86
C ALA A 123 2.00 -12.33 7.32
N LEU A 124 3.27 -12.23 6.90
CA LEU A 124 4.07 -13.41 6.54
C LEU A 124 4.36 -14.28 7.77
N LEU A 125 4.71 -13.69 8.91
CA LEU A 125 4.92 -14.47 10.14
C LEU A 125 3.63 -15.14 10.62
N ALA A 126 2.50 -14.45 10.49
CA ALA A 126 1.17 -14.96 10.82
C ALA A 126 0.80 -16.20 9.99
N SER A 127 1.20 -16.26 8.71
CA SER A 127 0.81 -17.38 7.85
C SER A 127 1.39 -18.72 8.31
N TYR A 128 2.47 -18.71 9.09
CA TYR A 128 3.08 -19.90 9.68
C TYR A 128 2.38 -20.38 10.97
N LEU A 129 1.47 -19.57 11.53
CA LEU A 129 0.70 -19.95 12.71
C LEU A 129 -0.45 -20.89 12.31
N PRO A 130 -0.78 -21.90 13.14
CA PRO A 130 -1.90 -22.79 12.86
C PRO A 130 -3.24 -22.01 12.89
N PRO A 131 -4.28 -22.52 12.19
CA PRO A 131 -5.63 -21.99 12.35
C PRO A 131 -6.07 -22.03 13.82
N GLU A 132 -6.82 -21.01 14.24
CA GLU A 132 -7.47 -20.95 15.55
C GLU A 132 -8.46 -22.13 15.72
N GLU A 133 -8.86 -22.45 16.96
CA GLU A 133 -9.73 -23.62 17.25
C GLU A 133 -11.08 -23.61 16.50
N ASN A 134 -11.53 -22.43 16.04
CA ASN A 134 -12.74 -22.24 15.25
C ASN A 134 -12.53 -22.39 13.73
N GLY A 135 -11.31 -22.73 13.28
CA GLY A 135 -10.95 -22.88 11.87
C GLY A 135 -10.60 -21.58 11.16
N ASN A 136 -10.62 -20.42 11.85
CA ASN A 136 -10.21 -19.16 11.26
C ASN A 136 -8.69 -19.05 11.19
N GLN A 137 -8.17 -18.31 10.20
CA GLN A 137 -6.75 -17.96 10.19
C GLN A 137 -6.41 -17.11 11.43
N PRO A 138 -5.22 -17.29 12.02
CA PRO A 138 -4.77 -16.53 13.17
C PRO A 138 -4.71 -15.04 12.79
N SER A 139 -5.68 -14.27 13.28
CA SER A 139 -5.75 -12.84 13.02
C SER A 139 -4.77 -12.13 13.94
N LEU A 140 -3.58 -11.76 13.45
CA LEU A 140 -2.68 -10.85 14.18
C LEU A 140 -3.18 -9.40 14.22
N GLY A 141 -4.48 -9.18 14.07
CA GLY A 141 -5.12 -7.87 14.18
C GLY A 141 -4.82 -6.89 13.03
N CYS A 142 -4.38 -7.34 11.85
CA CYS A 142 -4.29 -6.48 10.67
C CYS A 142 -5.70 -6.02 10.23
N PRO A 143 -6.09 -4.75 10.41
CA PRO A 143 -7.37 -4.25 9.98
C PRO A 143 -7.20 -3.68 8.57
N CYS A 144 -7.37 -4.51 7.55
CA CYS A 144 -8.01 -3.96 6.35
C CYS A 144 -9.51 -4.16 6.54
N PRO A 145 -10.36 -3.16 6.24
CA PRO A 145 -11.77 -3.25 6.54
C PRO A 145 -12.34 -4.49 5.88
N GLU A 146 -12.88 -5.39 6.69
CA GLU A 146 -13.98 -6.23 6.26
C GLU A 146 -15.01 -5.26 5.68
N GLN A 147 -15.20 -5.30 4.36
CA GLN A 147 -16.31 -4.59 3.75
C GLN A 147 -17.57 -5.19 4.34
N GLU A 148 -18.12 -4.56 5.38
CA GLU A 148 -19.51 -4.74 5.73
C GLU A 148 -20.31 -4.34 4.49
N LEU A 149 -20.75 -5.35 3.74
CA LEU A 149 -21.79 -5.21 2.73
C LEU A 149 -22.94 -4.40 3.34
N PRO A 150 -23.48 -3.39 2.63
CA PRO A 150 -24.57 -2.60 3.17
C PRO A 150 -25.71 -3.53 3.58
N SER A 151 -25.99 -3.55 4.89
CA SER A 151 -27.15 -4.21 5.44
C SER A 151 -28.37 -3.62 4.75
N GLN A 152 -29.14 -4.45 4.04
CA GLN A 152 -30.41 -4.02 3.46
C GLN A 152 -31.29 -3.47 4.58
N GLU A 153 -31.70 -2.20 4.44
CA GLU A 153 -32.68 -1.62 5.34
C GLU A 153 -33.99 -2.41 5.25
N PRO A 154 -34.69 -2.63 6.37
CA PRO A 154 -35.98 -3.30 6.36
C PRO A 154 -37.05 -2.36 5.80
N ASP A 155 -37.64 -2.76 4.66
CA ASP A 155 -38.87 -2.18 4.11
C ASP A 155 -39.95 -2.12 5.19
N SER A 156 -40.28 -0.90 5.62
CA SER A 156 -41.46 -0.63 6.45
C SER A 156 -42.65 -0.28 5.55
N ASN A 157 -43.58 -1.22 5.46
CA ASN A 157 -44.86 -1.13 4.77
C ASN A 157 -45.72 0.06 5.23
N GLY A 158 -46.47 0.64 4.28
CA GLY A 158 -47.50 1.65 4.60
C GLY A 158 -48.48 1.95 3.45
N ILE A 159 -49.30 0.98 3.07
CA ILE A 159 -50.50 1.19 2.22
C ILE A 159 -51.50 2.11 2.93
N LYS A 160 -52.04 3.13 2.23
CA LYS A 160 -53.49 3.47 2.13
C LYS A 160 -53.77 4.68 1.19
N PRO A 161 -55.04 4.91 0.75
CA PRO A 161 -55.37 4.87 -0.68
C PRO A 161 -55.91 6.19 -1.30
N SER A 162 -55.92 6.20 -2.64
CA SER A 162 -56.83 6.83 -3.62
C SER A 162 -57.44 8.21 -3.35
N THR A 163 -57.16 9.18 -4.22
CA THR A 163 -58.22 9.90 -4.96
C THR A 163 -57.70 10.52 -6.26
N SER A 164 -58.49 10.35 -7.32
CA SER A 164 -58.34 10.86 -8.68
C SER A 164 -58.62 12.37 -8.76
N ILE A 165 -57.99 13.08 -9.71
CA ILE A 165 -58.61 14.12 -10.55
C ILE A 165 -57.70 14.40 -11.76
N ASP A 166 -58.31 14.30 -12.94
CA ASP A 166 -57.85 14.75 -14.25
C ASP A 166 -57.52 16.25 -14.31
N HIS A 167 -56.54 16.64 -15.14
CA HIS A 167 -56.80 17.58 -16.24
C HIS A 167 -55.58 17.76 -17.17
N SER A 168 -55.78 17.37 -18.43
CA SER A 168 -55.39 18.01 -19.70
C SER A 168 -54.28 19.06 -19.70
N GLY A 169 -53.28 18.89 -20.58
CA GLY A 169 -52.40 19.99 -20.94
C GLY A 169 -51.25 19.72 -21.90
N ARG A 170 -51.56 19.40 -23.16
CA ARG A 170 -50.91 19.96 -24.37
C ARG A 170 -49.36 19.89 -24.50
N GLY A 171 -48.93 19.01 -25.40
CA GLY A 171 -48.24 19.44 -26.62
C GLY A 171 -46.72 19.26 -26.68
N PRO A 172 -46.16 18.77 -27.80
CA PRO A 172 -44.77 18.31 -27.92
C PRO A 172 -43.88 19.37 -28.59
N ASP A 173 -42.55 19.19 -28.53
CA ASP A 173 -41.64 19.20 -29.69
C ASP A 173 -40.19 19.31 -29.19
N THR A 174 -39.34 18.31 -29.44
CA THR A 174 -38.53 18.15 -30.65
C THR A 174 -37.33 19.12 -30.68
N SER A 175 -36.13 18.59 -30.43
CA SER A 175 -34.90 19.04 -31.11
C SER A 175 -33.89 17.89 -31.20
N PRO A 176 -33.36 17.60 -32.41
CA PRO A 176 -32.43 16.51 -32.69
C PRO A 176 -30.98 17.00 -32.86
N SER A 177 -30.04 16.03 -32.93
CA SER A 177 -28.75 16.06 -33.64
C SER A 177 -27.69 17.07 -33.14
N THR A 178 -26.41 16.71 -33.04
CA THR A 178 -25.53 16.60 -34.22
C THR A 178 -24.25 15.85 -33.89
N GLU A 179 -23.88 14.98 -34.84
CA GLU A 179 -22.65 14.20 -34.93
C GLU A 179 -21.39 15.05 -35.22
N ARG A 180 -20.23 14.52 -34.79
CA ARG A 180 -18.98 14.31 -35.56
C ARG A 180 -18.25 15.52 -36.20
N THR A 181 -16.92 15.52 -36.03
CA THR A 181 -15.83 15.61 -37.05
C THR A 181 -14.60 16.31 -36.43
N THR A 182 -13.55 15.58 -36.07
CA THR A 182 -12.33 15.24 -36.85
C THR A 182 -11.43 16.46 -37.18
N GLU A 183 -10.14 16.28 -36.85
CA GLU A 183 -8.95 16.75 -37.58
C GLU A 183 -8.55 18.24 -37.52
N ARG A 184 -7.37 18.51 -36.94
CA ARG A 184 -6.12 18.73 -37.71
C ARG A 184 -4.95 19.10 -36.79
N GLN A 185 -3.85 18.36 -36.92
CA GLN A 185 -2.50 18.88 -36.68
C GLN A 185 -2.14 19.89 -37.78
N PRO A 186 -1.13 20.73 -37.52
CA PRO A 186 -0.07 20.88 -38.51
C PRO A 186 1.32 20.64 -37.90
N VAL A 187 2.14 20.06 -38.78
CA VAL A 187 3.59 19.92 -38.77
C VAL A 187 4.21 21.27 -39.10
N ASP A 188 5.41 21.54 -38.58
CA ASP A 188 6.50 22.35 -39.17
C ASP A 188 7.39 22.84 -38.00
N ASP A 189 8.71 22.99 -38.09
CA ASP A 189 9.80 22.35 -38.82
C ASP A 189 11.08 23.01 -38.23
N LEU A 190 12.25 22.44 -38.51
CA LEU A 190 13.58 23.06 -38.53
C LEU A 190 14.43 23.23 -37.24
N GLU A 191 15.60 22.57 -37.38
CA GLU A 191 16.95 22.77 -36.82
C GLU A 191 17.30 22.26 -35.41
#